data_AF-A0A5U8JBJ0-F1
#
_entry.id   AF-A0A5U8JBJ0-F1
#
_cell.length_a   1.000
_cell.length_b   1.000
_cell.length_c   1.000
_cell.angle_alpha   90.00
_cell.angle_beta   90.00
_cell.angle_gamma   90.00
#
_symmetry.space_group_name_H-M   'P 1'
#
loop_
_entity.id
_entity.type
_entity.pdbx_description
1 polymer ?
#
loop_
_entity_poly.entity_id
_entity_poly.type
_entity_poly.pdbx_seq_one_letter_code
_entity_poly.pdbx_strand_id
1 'polypeptide(L)' 'MNLKLKLIQVVGTSSFCPRRIKMFLLWRVMSQIEREINRTLAEADVSKITPEQRDELNALVNRMNIACGRR' A
#
# COMPACT_ATOMS: atom_id res chain seq x y z
N MET A 1 -6.85 10.05 14.09
CA MET A 1 -6.31 8.78 13.57
C MET A 1 -7.46 7.79 13.41
N ASN A 2 -7.72 7.35 12.19
CA ASN A 2 -8.93 6.60 11.80
C ASN A 2 -9.01 5.25 12.54
N LEU A 3 -10.20 4.84 13.02
CA LEU A 3 -10.36 3.65 13.88
C LEU A 3 -9.79 2.37 13.24
N LYS A 4 -9.90 2.28 11.91
CA LYS A 4 -9.35 1.20 11.07
C LYS A 4 -7.83 1.10 11.16
N LEU A 5 -7.11 2.23 11.19
CA LEU A 5 -5.64 2.25 11.29
C LEU A 5 -5.16 1.79 12.67
N LYS A 6 -5.87 2.17 13.74
CA LYS A 6 -5.60 1.65 15.09
C LYS A 6 -5.77 0.14 15.16
N LEU A 7 -6.84 -0.40 14.56
CA LEU A 7 -7.08 -1.84 14.55
C LEU A 7 -5.97 -2.59 13.81
N ILE A 8 -5.57 -2.10 12.63
CA ILE A 8 -4.49 -2.70 11.84
C ILE A 8 -3.16 -2.64 12.60
N GLN A 9 -2.84 -1.52 13.26
CA GLN A 9 -1.65 -1.41 14.09
C GLN A 9 -1.66 -2.39 15.26
N VAL A 10 -2.74 -2.41 16.05
CA VAL A 10 -2.88 -3.28 17.23
C VAL A 10 -2.78 -4.76 16.82
N VAL A 11 -3.43 -5.14 15.74
CA VAL A 11 -3.38 -6.52 15.23
C VAL A 11 -2.00 -6.85 14.66
N GLY A 12 -1.37 -5.92 13.93
CA GLY A 12 -0.04 -6.10 13.37
C GLY A 12 1.03 -6.29 14.45
N THR A 13 0.97 -5.52 15.53
CA THR A 13 1.97 -5.53 16.62
C THR A 13 1.69 -6.53 17.74
N SER A 14 0.44 -6.97 17.91
CA SER A 14 0.07 -7.91 18.99
C SER A 14 0.72 -9.29 18.81
N SER A 15 1.41 -9.78 19.84
CA SER A 15 1.98 -11.14 19.90
C SER A 15 0.90 -12.23 19.96
N PHE A 16 -0.29 -11.89 20.46
CA PHE A 16 -1.42 -12.81 20.62
C PHE A 16 -2.23 -12.99 19.33
N CYS A 17 -1.98 -12.20 18.28
CA CYS A 17 -2.71 -12.36 17.05
C CYS A 17 -2.09 -13.45 16.16
N PRO A 18 -2.85 -14.50 15.77
CA PRO A 18 -2.35 -15.57 14.92
C PRO A 18 -1.73 -15.03 13.63
N ARG A 19 -0.56 -15.57 13.24
CA ARG A 19 0.17 -15.16 12.02
C ARG A 19 -0.71 -15.15 10.78
N ARG A 20 -1.65 -16.11 10.66
CA ARG A 20 -2.60 -16.20 9.54
C ARG A 20 -3.52 -14.97 9.47
N ILE A 21 -4.01 -14.49 10.60
CA ILE A 21 -4.89 -13.31 10.66
C ILE A 21 -4.12 -12.05 10.28
N LYS A 22 -2.88 -11.90 10.78
CA LYS A 22 -1.99 -10.80 10.37
C LYS A 22 -1.75 -10.80 8.87
N MET A 23 -1.41 -11.96 8.30
CA MET A 23 -1.20 -12.09 6.85
C MET A 23 -2.47 -11.81 6.06
N PHE A 24 -3.63 -12.27 6.51
CA PHE A 24 -4.92 -12.00 5.87
C PHE A 24 -5.24 -10.51 5.85
N LEU A 25 -5.05 -9.80 6.97
CA LEU A 25 -5.27 -8.36 7.05
C LEU A 25 -4.28 -7.58 6.19
N LEU A 26 -3.01 -7.98 6.20
CA LEU A 26 -1.98 -7.39 5.35
C LEU A 26 -2.36 -7.55 3.86
N TRP A 27 -2.77 -8.75 3.46
CA TRP A 27 -3.23 -9.04 2.10
C TRP A 27 -4.45 -8.21 1.73
N ARG A 28 -5.47 -8.12 2.60
CA ARG A 28 -6.68 -7.29 2.41
C ARG A 28 -6.34 -5.82 2.18
N VAL A 29 -5.41 -5.26 2.97
CA VAL A 29 -4.98 -3.87 2.85
C VAL A 29 -4.23 -3.66 1.54
N MET A 30 -3.28 -4.54 1.21
CA MET A 30 -2.53 -4.47 -0.05
C MET A 30 -3.44 -4.57 -1.27
N SER A 31 -4.39 -5.51 -1.29
CA SER A 31 -5.35 -5.63 -2.39
C SER A 31 -6.29 -4.42 -2.50
N GLN A 32 -6.65 -3.79 -1.39
CA GLN A 32 -7.44 -2.56 -1.43
C GLN A 32 -6.64 -1.39 -2.02
N ILE A 33 -5.38 -1.23 -1.60
CA ILE A 33 -4.47 -0.21 -2.14
C ILE A 33 -4.26 -0.43 -3.64
N GLU A 34 -3.97 -1.67 -4.05
CA GLU A 34 -3.78 -2.03 -5.46
C GLU A 34 -5.02 -1.72 -6.30
N ARG A 35 -6.22 -2.00 -5.77
CA ARG A 35 -7.48 -1.68 -6.46
C ARG A 35 -7.72 -0.18 -6.56
N GLU A 36 -7.45 0.59 -5.51
CA GLU A 36 -7.58 2.05 -5.54
C GLU A 36 -6.56 2.68 -6.49
N ILE A 37 -5.31 2.21 -6.51
CA ILE A 37 -4.28 2.63 -7.46
C ILE A 37 -4.73 2.31 -8.89
N ASN A 38 -5.14 1.08 -9.18
CA ASN A 38 -5.56 0.68 -10.51
C ASN A 38 -6.80 1.47 -10.98
N ARG A 39 -7.75 1.76 -10.09
CA ARG A 39 -8.91 2.59 -10.43
C ARG A 39 -8.50 4.03 -10.73
N THR A 40 -7.64 4.60 -9.89
CA THR A 40 -7.16 5.98 -10.05
C THR A 40 -6.35 6.13 -11.33
N LEU A 41 -5.51 5.14 -11.65
CA LEU A 41 -4.72 5.11 -12.88
C LEU A 41 -5.55 4.79 -14.12
N ALA A 42 -6.62 3.99 -14.01
CA ALA A 42 -7.52 3.69 -15.14
C ALA A 42 -8.34 4.92 -15.56
N GLU A 43 -8.67 5.79 -14.61
CA GLU A 43 -9.34 7.07 -14.87
C GLU A 43 -8.34 8.19 -15.23
N ALA A 44 -7.03 7.98 -14.97
CA ALA A 44 -5.98 8.91 -15.35
C ALA A 44 -5.58 8.73 -16.82
N ASP A 45 -5.72 9.79 -17.60
CA ASP A 45 -5.13 9.86 -18.93
C ASP A 45 -3.60 9.87 -18.77
N VAL A 46 -2.95 8.72 -18.99
CA VAL A 46 -1.51 8.50 -18.81
C VAL A 46 -0.69 9.52 -19.63
N SER A 47 -1.28 10.07 -20.69
CA SER A 47 -0.76 11.12 -21.56
C SER A 47 -0.59 12.48 -20.86
N LYS A 48 -1.26 12.69 -19.72
CA LYS A 48 -1.24 13.95 -18.94
C LYS A 48 -0.37 13.86 -17.69
N ILE A 49 0.26 12.72 -17.42
CA ILE A 49 1.20 12.60 -16.30
C ILE A 49 2.44 13.42 -16.63
N THR A 50 2.69 14.48 -15.86
CA THR A 50 3.90 15.27 -16.05
C THR A 50 5.12 14.43 -15.65
N PRO A 51 6.28 14.66 -16.27
CA PRO A 51 7.51 13.95 -15.90
C PRO A 51 7.82 14.06 -14.40
N GLU A 52 7.54 15.20 -13.75
CA GLU A 52 7.78 15.35 -12.31
C GLU A 52 6.90 14.42 -11.45
N GLN A 53 5.61 14.28 -11.79
CA GLN A 53 4.69 13.39 -11.07
C GLN A 53 5.08 11.92 -11.23
N ARG A 54 5.62 11.56 -12.41
CA ARG A 54 6.11 10.22 -12.68
C ARG A 54 7.36 9.89 -11.84
N ASP A 55 8.26 10.85 -11.69
CA ASP A 55 9.46 10.70 -10.87
C ASP A 55 9.14 10.60 -9.37
N GLU A 56 8.18 11.39 -8.88
CA GLU A 56 7.67 11.25 -7.50
C GLU A 56 7.06 9.87 -7.25
N LEU A 57 6.23 9.37 -8.18
CA LEU A 57 5.63 8.05 -8.07
C LEU A 57 6.70 6.95 -8.06
N ASN A 58 7.68 7.03 -8.95
CA ASN A 58 8.81 6.10 -8.99
C ASN A 58 9.61 6.13 -7.68
N ALA A 59 9.87 7.30 -7.10
CA ALA A 59 10.56 7.42 -5.83
C ALA A 59 9.78 6.76 -4.67
N LEU A 60 8.45 6.91 -4.66
CA LEU A 60 7.56 6.26 -3.68
C LEU A 60 7.57 4.73 -3.84
N VAL A 61 7.45 4.23 -5.07
CA VAL A 61 7.53 2.80 -5.37
C VAL A 61 8.89 2.24 -4.95
N ASN A 62 9.98 2.96 -5.21
CA ASN A 62 11.33 2.51 -4.87
C ASN A 62 11.53 2.43 -3.35
N ARG A 63 11.05 3.42 -2.59
CA ARG A 63 11.04 3.36 -1.11
C ARG A 63 10.25 2.17 -0.59
N MET A 64 9.11 1.87 -1.20
CA MET A 64 8.28 0.71 -0.82
C MET A 64 8.98 -0.61 -1.14
N ASN A 65 9.64 -0.72 -2.29
CA ASN A 65 10.40 -1.91 -2.68
C ASN A 65 11.57 -2.18 -1.73
N ILE A 66 12.33 -1.13 -1.38
CA ILE A 66 13.40 -1.20 -0.37
C ILE A 66 12.85 -1.70 0.97
N ALA A 67 11.72 -1.15 1.43
CA ALA A 67 11.08 -1.58 2.67
C ALA A 67 10.58 -3.03 2.61
N CYS A 68 10.22 -3.53 1.43
CA CYS A 68 9.84 -4.93 1.19
C CYS A 68 11.04 -5.87 0.97
N GLY A 69 12.28 -5.37 0.98
CA GLY A 69 13.48 -6.16 0.72
C GLY A 69 13.63 -6.63 -0.74
N ARG A 70 12.84 -6.06 -1.67
CA ARG A 70 13.01 -6.27 -3.10
C ARG A 70 14.05 -5.25 -3.59
N ARG A 71 15.18 -5.74 -4.11
CA ARG A 71 16.19 -4.91 -4.79
C ARG A 71 15.74 -4.59 -6.20
#